data_AF-A0A2T9Y236-F1
#
_entry.id   AF-A0A2T9Y236-F1
#
_cell.length_a   1.000
_cell.length_b   1.000
_cell.length_c   1.000
_cell.angle_alpha   90.00
_cell.angle_beta   90.00
_cell.angle_gamma   90.00
#
_symmetry.space_group_name_H-M   'P 1'
#
loop_
_entity.id
_entity.type
_entity.pdbx_description
1 polymer ?
#
loop_
_entity_poly.entity_id
_entity_poly.type
_entity_poly.pdbx_seq_one_letter_code
_entity_poly.pdbx_strand_id
1 'polypeptide(L)'
;MLKKLRLDKSHSTLSLATRDCIPSHHKPIASAAVLWQNCVSLANFSSKNNLFAILCIRHYSSNRRDIKLPGVDKLEQNVPTNQSIKSCKPRKYTREVSLKQEFNDSNSKKLAKSKSLELQKLKSKLAQNKLTSNHNKNTLGKLKFHKKVTTITPLSVPHFLRSSYNVYIQDEFAKIKKVLVNPTQLLKGHKNFKDVSERWSFMNEAEKLKYEQKFILLKEQYTTELYKWWDNIDKNLIKLENRRRRVMNKINKNTNIHKYTMLVDPRAPKRPVVANLMFHIDLEKLNPPDAPIERIVFTKYAAAKWLQLSESEKDIYRVKYNTALQLYKEASNKYKCK
;
A
#
# COMPACT_ATOMS: atom_id res chain seq x y z
N MET A 1 53.29 12.14 -31.72
CA MET A 1 52.67 12.98 -32.77
C MET A 1 51.20 13.19 -32.43
N LEU A 2 50.86 14.41 -32.00
CA LEU A 2 49.59 14.82 -31.39
C LEU A 2 48.53 15.15 -32.46
N LYS A 3 47.38 14.47 -32.44
CA LYS A 3 46.18 14.85 -33.21
C LYS A 3 45.22 15.65 -32.31
N LYS A 4 45.07 16.94 -32.62
CA LYS A 4 44.11 17.88 -32.01
C LYS A 4 42.68 17.55 -32.45
N LEU A 5 41.78 17.35 -31.49
CA LEU A 5 40.32 17.34 -31.68
C LEU A 5 39.80 18.79 -31.63
N ARG A 6 39.09 19.22 -32.68
CA ARG A 6 38.37 20.50 -32.75
C ARG A 6 36.98 20.33 -32.13
N LEU A 7 36.65 21.21 -31.18
CA LEU A 7 35.33 21.40 -30.59
C LEU A 7 34.69 22.62 -31.27
N ASP A 8 33.65 22.41 -32.07
CA ASP A 8 32.84 23.50 -32.62
C ASP A 8 31.75 23.91 -31.63
N LYS A 9 31.76 25.19 -31.27
CA LYS A 9 30.76 25.88 -30.45
C LYS A 9 29.65 26.38 -31.37
N SER A 10 28.43 25.87 -31.20
CA SER A 10 27.24 26.47 -31.81
C SER A 10 26.69 27.57 -30.89
N HIS A 11 26.75 28.81 -31.38
CA HIS A 11 26.06 29.95 -30.81
C HIS A 11 24.62 29.97 -31.36
N SER A 12 23.62 29.86 -30.48
CA SER A 12 22.21 30.10 -30.82
C SER A 12 21.85 31.53 -30.44
N THR A 13 21.66 32.36 -31.46
CA THR A 13 21.04 33.68 -31.41
C THR A 13 19.53 33.51 -31.40
N LEU A 14 18.88 33.83 -30.27
CA LEU A 14 17.42 33.96 -30.21
C LEU A 14 17.07 35.44 -30.22
N SER A 15 16.46 35.86 -31.32
CA SER A 15 15.98 37.21 -31.61
C SER A 15 14.82 37.60 -30.69
N LEU A 16 14.96 38.76 -30.05
CA LEU A 16 13.85 39.49 -29.44
C LEU A 16 12.98 40.10 -30.55
N ALA A 17 11.71 39.70 -30.58
CA ALA A 17 10.68 40.43 -31.32
C ALA A 17 9.98 41.38 -30.34
N THR A 18 10.31 42.67 -30.41
CA THR A 18 9.56 43.75 -29.78
C THR A 18 8.34 44.07 -30.64
N ARG A 19 7.16 44.07 -30.04
CA ARG A 19 5.96 44.70 -30.61
C ARG A 19 5.44 45.71 -29.61
N ASP A 20 5.62 46.97 -29.96
CA ASP A 20 5.02 48.13 -29.33
C ASP A 20 3.51 48.14 -29.53
N CYS A 21 2.77 48.52 -28.48
CA CYS A 21 1.48 49.22 -28.57
C CYS A 21 1.10 49.85 -27.21
N ILE A 22 1.36 51.16 -27.12
CA ILE A 22 0.56 52.29 -26.59
C ILE A 22 -0.07 52.19 -25.17
N PRO A 23 0.15 53.22 -24.30
CA PRO A 23 -0.28 53.22 -22.91
C PRO A 23 -1.73 53.70 -22.76
N SER A 24 -2.52 52.98 -21.98
CA SER A 24 -3.77 53.51 -21.42
C SER A 24 -3.70 53.47 -19.90
N HIS A 25 -3.92 54.64 -19.31
CA HIS A 25 -3.90 54.89 -17.89
C HIS A 25 -4.99 54.12 -17.17
N HIS A 26 -4.61 53.09 -16.41
CA HIS A 26 -5.40 52.62 -15.27
C HIS A 26 -4.48 52.41 -14.07
N LYS A 27 -4.74 53.21 -13.01
CA LYS A 27 -4.13 53.09 -11.69
C LYS A 27 -4.39 51.68 -11.13
N PRO A 28 -3.38 50.86 -10.83
CA PRO A 28 -3.59 49.65 -10.07
C PRO A 28 -3.57 49.98 -8.57
N ILE A 29 -4.67 49.67 -7.89
CA ILE A 29 -4.81 49.69 -6.44
C ILE A 29 -3.84 48.65 -5.86
N ALA A 30 -2.71 49.13 -5.32
CA ALA A 30 -1.61 48.33 -4.78
C ALA A 30 -1.87 47.75 -3.37
N SER A 31 -3.12 47.43 -3.01
CA SER A 31 -3.47 46.97 -1.66
C SER A 31 -4.26 45.65 -1.59
N ALA A 32 -4.55 45.00 -2.72
CA ALA A 32 -5.22 43.69 -2.72
C ALA A 32 -4.28 42.47 -2.73
N ALA A 33 -3.00 42.65 -3.08
CA ALA A 33 -2.04 41.53 -3.19
C ALA A 33 -1.33 41.16 -1.87
N VAL A 34 -1.41 41.99 -0.82
CA VAL A 34 -0.72 41.77 0.47
C VAL A 34 -1.60 41.03 1.49
N LEU A 35 -2.92 41.00 1.31
CA LEU A 35 -3.85 40.32 2.22
C LEU A 35 -4.04 38.82 1.95
N TRP A 36 -3.49 38.28 0.86
CA TRP A 36 -3.58 36.84 0.56
C TRP A 36 -2.36 36.02 1.01
N GLN A 37 -1.30 36.65 1.52
CA GLN A 37 -0.13 35.94 2.06
C GLN A 37 -0.17 35.73 3.58
N ASN A 38 -1.08 36.39 4.31
CA ASN A 38 -1.11 36.35 5.78
C ASN A 38 -2.44 35.88 6.39
N CYS A 39 -3.25 35.10 5.66
CA CYS A 39 -4.33 34.35 6.29
C CYS A 39 -3.74 33.17 7.08
N VAL A 40 -3.28 33.48 8.29
CA VAL A 40 -3.15 32.55 9.41
C VAL A 40 -4.54 31.99 9.67
N SER A 41 -4.88 30.91 8.97
CA SER A 41 -5.89 29.99 9.44
C SER A 41 -5.42 29.53 10.81
N LEU A 42 -6.19 29.85 11.86
CA LEU A 42 -6.09 29.24 13.18
C LEU A 42 -6.10 27.73 12.99
N ALA A 43 -4.89 27.16 12.91
CA ALA A 43 -4.68 25.73 12.86
C ALA A 43 -5.10 25.21 14.23
N ASN A 44 -6.34 24.72 14.31
CA ASN A 44 -6.68 23.70 15.28
C ASN A 44 -5.60 22.63 15.16
N PHE A 45 -4.79 22.52 16.22
CA PHE A 45 -3.59 21.70 16.35
C PHE A 45 -3.96 20.23 16.11
N SER A 46 -4.04 19.85 14.83
CA SER A 46 -4.13 18.46 14.41
C SER A 46 -2.73 17.86 14.42
N SER A 47 -2.64 16.58 14.77
CA SER A 47 -1.47 15.72 15.01
C SER A 47 -0.37 15.64 13.92
N LYS A 48 -0.35 16.56 12.94
CA LYS A 48 0.54 16.57 11.78
C LYS A 48 1.96 17.11 12.05
N ASN A 49 2.19 17.78 13.17
CA ASN A 49 3.53 18.30 13.55
C ASN A 49 4.31 17.37 14.48
N ASN A 50 3.95 16.08 14.55
CA ASN A 50 4.78 15.13 15.28
C ASN A 50 6.01 14.76 14.42
N LEU A 51 7.18 15.32 14.74
CA LEU A 51 8.47 14.99 14.10
C LEU A 51 8.73 13.47 14.07
N PHE A 52 8.16 12.73 15.01
CA PHE A 52 8.18 11.27 15.04
C PHE A 52 7.45 10.62 13.86
N ALA A 53 6.34 11.20 13.37
CA ALA A 53 5.62 10.63 12.23
C ALA A 53 6.45 10.65 10.94
N ILE A 54 7.34 11.64 10.77
CA ILE A 54 8.22 11.75 9.60
C ILE A 54 9.41 10.77 9.72
N LEU A 55 9.92 10.54 10.93
CA LEU A 55 11.05 9.62 11.17
C LEU A 55 10.62 8.14 11.28
N CYS A 56 9.40 7.86 11.73
CA CYS A 56 8.86 6.49 11.84
C CYS A 56 8.47 5.85 10.49
N ILE A 57 8.57 6.57 9.36
CA ILE A 57 8.25 6.06 8.03
C ILE A 57 9.45 5.36 7.36
N ARG A 58 10.68 5.49 7.88
CA ARG A 58 11.82 4.77 7.33
C ARG A 58 11.98 3.39 7.99
N HIS A 59 11.90 2.38 7.12
CA HIS A 59 12.25 0.96 7.26
C HIS A 59 11.13 -0.05 7.54
N TYR A 60 10.94 -0.86 6.50
CA TYR A 60 10.30 -2.17 6.48
C TYR A 60 10.97 -3.14 7.45
N SER A 61 10.16 -3.91 8.16
CA SER A 61 10.18 -5.37 8.14
C SER A 61 9.14 -5.85 9.14
N SER A 62 8.20 -6.64 8.65
CA SER A 62 7.36 -7.51 9.46
C SER A 62 8.29 -8.51 10.17
N ASN A 63 8.82 -8.13 11.34
CA ASN A 63 9.41 -9.11 12.24
C ASN A 63 8.29 -10.00 12.77
N ARG A 64 8.25 -11.19 12.19
CA ARG A 64 7.54 -12.41 12.61
C ARG A 64 8.00 -12.94 13.98
N ARG A 65 8.56 -12.08 14.85
CA ARG A 65 9.06 -12.47 16.17
C ARG A 65 8.10 -11.96 17.23
N ASP A 66 7.12 -12.80 17.53
CA ASP A 66 6.41 -12.90 18.81
C ASP A 66 5.85 -14.34 18.84
N ILE A 67 6.76 -15.33 18.86
CA ILE A 67 6.42 -16.73 19.20
C ILE A 67 6.98 -16.99 20.59
N LYS A 68 6.39 -16.32 21.58
CA LYS A 68 6.40 -16.73 22.99
C LYS A 68 5.06 -16.32 23.59
N LEU A 69 3.99 -16.96 23.10
CA LEU A 69 2.74 -17.07 23.86
C LEU A 69 2.71 -18.49 24.44
N PRO A 70 2.49 -18.65 25.76
CA PRO A 70 2.31 -19.98 26.34
C PRO A 70 1.03 -20.60 25.79
N GLY A 71 1.14 -21.86 25.37
CA GLY A 71 0.05 -22.66 24.84
C GLY A 71 -0.93 -23.06 25.94
N VAL A 72 -2.19 -22.68 25.74
CA VAL A 72 -3.41 -23.03 26.49
C VAL A 72 -4.50 -22.90 25.41
N ASP A 73 -5.27 -23.88 24.97
CA ASP A 73 -5.62 -25.19 25.48
C ASP A 73 -6.10 -26.10 24.35
N LYS A 74 -6.09 -27.40 24.67
CA LYS A 74 -6.71 -28.51 23.95
C LYS A 74 -8.19 -28.23 23.66
N LEU A 75 -8.60 -28.37 22.40
CA LEU A 75 -9.98 -28.60 22.02
C LEU A 75 -10.01 -29.88 21.19
N GLU A 76 -10.20 -30.99 21.89
CA GLU A 76 -10.76 -32.19 21.30
C GLU A 76 -12.20 -31.87 20.89
N GLN A 77 -12.58 -32.10 19.63
CA GLN A 77 -13.98 -32.32 19.30
C GLN A 77 -14.17 -33.01 17.94
N ASN A 78 -15.10 -33.96 17.99
CA ASN A 78 -15.38 -35.01 17.02
C ASN A 78 -15.96 -34.50 15.68
N VAL A 79 -15.53 -35.15 14.60
CA VAL A 79 -15.99 -34.98 13.22
C VAL A 79 -17.34 -35.67 13.00
N PRO A 80 -18.23 -35.09 12.17
CA PRO A 80 -19.02 -35.92 11.26
C PRO A 80 -18.77 -35.57 9.78
N THR A 81 -18.49 -36.63 9.02
CA THR A 81 -18.23 -36.72 7.58
C THR A 81 -19.52 -36.57 6.76
N ASN A 82 -19.40 -36.11 5.48
CA ASN A 82 -20.33 -36.21 4.32
C ASN A 82 -20.78 -34.84 3.76
N GLN A 83 -20.95 -34.56 2.46
CA GLN A 83 -20.84 -35.31 1.20
C GLN A 83 -20.71 -34.31 0.01
N SER A 84 -19.94 -34.74 -1.00
CA SER A 84 -19.95 -34.47 -2.45
C SER A 84 -21.06 -33.61 -3.11
N ILE A 85 -20.67 -32.67 -4.00
CA ILE A 85 -21.52 -32.14 -5.09
C ILE A 85 -20.78 -32.15 -6.44
N LYS A 86 -21.48 -32.68 -7.44
CA LYS A 86 -21.10 -33.00 -8.84
C LYS A 86 -21.04 -31.80 -9.78
N SER A 87 -20.31 -31.99 -10.88
CA SER A 87 -20.02 -31.09 -12.00
C SER A 87 -21.05 -31.16 -13.15
N CYS A 88 -21.18 -30.07 -13.94
CA CYS A 88 -21.97 -30.01 -15.17
C CYS A 88 -21.08 -29.80 -16.42
N LYS A 89 -21.42 -30.50 -17.51
CA LYS A 89 -20.79 -30.49 -18.86
C LYS A 89 -21.50 -29.50 -19.84
N PRO A 90 -20.90 -29.18 -21.00
CA PRO A 90 -21.31 -28.07 -21.88
C PRO A 90 -22.17 -28.46 -23.10
N ARG A 91 -22.79 -27.45 -23.73
CA ARG A 91 -23.74 -27.55 -24.87
C ARG A 91 -23.09 -27.12 -26.20
N LYS A 92 -23.25 -27.93 -27.24
CA LYS A 92 -22.88 -27.66 -28.65
C LYS A 92 -24.05 -27.00 -29.40
N TYR A 93 -23.76 -26.18 -30.41
CA TYR A 93 -24.70 -25.85 -31.50
C TYR A 93 -23.97 -25.75 -32.84
N THR A 94 -24.70 -26.13 -33.89
CA THR A 94 -24.25 -26.39 -35.28
C THR A 94 -25.05 -25.49 -36.25
N ARG A 95 -24.35 -25.03 -37.32
CA ARG A 95 -24.74 -24.81 -38.74
C ARG A 95 -26.02 -24.06 -39.18
N GLU A 96 -25.84 -23.22 -40.21
CA GLU A 96 -26.51 -23.13 -41.55
C GLU A 96 -26.15 -21.73 -42.14
N VAL A 97 -25.64 -21.46 -43.36
CA VAL A 97 -25.79 -21.84 -44.79
C VAL A 97 -27.11 -21.44 -45.45
N SER A 98 -27.08 -20.37 -46.27
CA SER A 98 -27.89 -20.20 -47.49
C SER A 98 -27.38 -19.01 -48.33
N LEU A 99 -26.85 -19.30 -49.53
CA LEU A 99 -27.40 -19.04 -50.89
C LEU A 99 -27.28 -17.59 -51.42
N LYS A 100 -26.57 -17.49 -52.55
CA LYS A 100 -26.32 -16.29 -53.37
C LYS A 100 -27.35 -16.22 -54.50
N GLN A 101 -27.79 -15.01 -54.83
CA GLN A 101 -28.55 -14.71 -56.05
C GLN A 101 -27.94 -13.46 -56.70
N GLU A 102 -27.49 -13.60 -57.95
CA GLU A 102 -26.86 -12.55 -58.75
C GLU A 102 -27.88 -11.88 -59.66
N PHE A 103 -27.90 -10.54 -59.71
CA PHE A 103 -28.56 -9.77 -60.76
C PHE A 103 -27.69 -8.58 -61.21
N ASN A 104 -27.54 -8.50 -62.54
CA ASN A 104 -26.86 -7.48 -63.31
C ASN A 104 -27.49 -6.10 -63.13
N ASP A 105 -26.65 -5.06 -63.04
CA ASP A 105 -27.00 -3.65 -63.31
C ASP A 105 -25.76 -2.81 -63.08
N SER A 106 -25.04 -2.42 -64.13
CA SER A 106 -23.64 -1.97 -64.01
C SER A 106 -23.43 -0.45 -63.99
N ASN A 107 -24.43 0.41 -64.24
CA ASN A 107 -24.15 1.86 -64.33
C ASN A 107 -24.93 2.80 -63.37
N SER A 108 -25.97 2.36 -62.66
CA SER A 108 -26.57 3.11 -61.54
C SER A 108 -25.92 2.79 -60.17
N LYS A 109 -25.27 1.62 -60.06
CA LYS A 109 -24.62 1.15 -58.83
C LYS A 109 -23.40 1.96 -58.41
N LYS A 110 -22.75 2.72 -59.31
CA LYS A 110 -21.55 3.49 -58.98
C LYS A 110 -21.87 4.72 -58.11
N LEU A 111 -22.97 5.41 -58.39
CA LEU A 111 -23.44 6.57 -57.61
C LEU A 111 -24.14 6.14 -56.31
N ALA A 112 -24.88 5.02 -56.33
CA ALA A 112 -25.50 4.46 -55.13
C ALA A 112 -24.45 3.85 -54.17
N LYS A 113 -23.38 3.22 -54.69
CA LYS A 113 -22.26 2.74 -53.88
C LYS A 113 -21.47 3.87 -53.25
N SER A 114 -21.24 5.00 -53.93
CA SER A 114 -20.53 6.13 -53.33
C SER A 114 -21.33 6.77 -52.20
N LYS A 115 -22.64 7.01 -52.39
CA LYS A 115 -23.54 7.52 -51.34
C LYS A 115 -23.70 6.55 -50.17
N SER A 116 -23.82 5.25 -50.43
CA SER A 116 -23.85 4.20 -49.39
C SER A 116 -22.56 4.18 -48.57
N LEU A 117 -21.40 4.28 -49.23
CA LEU A 117 -20.09 4.29 -48.59
C LEU A 117 -19.88 5.56 -47.74
N GLU A 118 -20.37 6.72 -48.18
CA GLU A 118 -20.38 7.94 -47.37
C GLU A 118 -21.29 7.83 -46.15
N LEU A 119 -22.48 7.27 -46.31
CA LEU A 119 -23.44 7.07 -45.22
C LEU A 119 -22.90 6.06 -44.19
N GLN A 120 -22.17 5.03 -44.65
CA GLN A 120 -21.47 4.08 -43.78
C GLN A 120 -20.29 4.74 -43.05
N LYS A 121 -19.53 5.62 -43.72
CA LYS A 121 -18.46 6.43 -43.09
C LYS A 121 -19.00 7.42 -42.06
N LEU A 122 -20.17 8.01 -42.30
CA LEU A 122 -20.82 8.91 -41.33
C LEU A 122 -21.35 8.14 -40.12
N LYS A 123 -21.97 6.97 -40.34
CA LYS A 123 -22.41 6.09 -39.24
C LYS A 123 -21.25 5.59 -38.39
N SER A 124 -20.12 5.22 -39.00
CA SER A 124 -18.93 4.77 -38.25
C SER A 124 -18.28 5.91 -37.46
N LYS A 125 -18.18 7.12 -38.03
CA LYS A 125 -17.73 8.32 -37.29
C LYS A 125 -18.65 8.67 -36.11
N LEU A 126 -19.97 8.56 -36.29
CA LEU A 126 -20.93 8.86 -35.23
C LEU A 126 -20.89 7.81 -34.10
N ALA A 127 -20.67 6.54 -34.44
CA ALA A 127 -20.44 5.48 -33.45
C ALA A 127 -19.12 5.67 -32.69
N GLN A 128 -18.03 6.04 -33.39
CA GLN A 128 -16.75 6.39 -32.76
C GLN A 128 -16.87 7.60 -31.82
N ASN A 129 -17.60 8.63 -32.22
CA ASN A 129 -17.83 9.83 -31.38
C ASN A 129 -18.69 9.53 -30.14
N LYS A 130 -19.68 8.62 -30.24
CA LYS A 130 -20.43 8.15 -29.07
C LYS A 130 -19.55 7.34 -28.11
N LEU A 131 -18.64 6.52 -28.63
CA LEU A 131 -17.69 5.76 -27.82
C LEU A 131 -16.68 6.68 -27.12
N THR A 132 -16.14 7.69 -27.80
CA THR A 132 -15.21 8.66 -27.19
C THR A 132 -15.89 9.57 -26.17
N SER A 133 -17.13 10.02 -26.43
CA SER A 133 -17.93 10.81 -25.48
C SER A 133 -18.24 10.02 -24.19
N ASN A 134 -18.63 8.75 -24.31
CA ASN A 134 -18.88 7.90 -23.15
C ASN A 134 -17.59 7.56 -22.39
N HIS A 135 -16.48 7.37 -23.09
CA HIS A 135 -15.16 7.20 -22.47
C HIS A 135 -14.77 8.44 -21.65
N ASN A 136 -14.97 9.64 -22.21
CA ASN A 136 -14.64 10.92 -21.55
C ASN A 136 -15.55 11.24 -20.35
N LYS A 137 -16.85 10.92 -20.43
CA LYS A 137 -17.76 11.04 -19.27
C LYS A 137 -17.36 10.08 -18.14
N ASN A 138 -16.95 8.85 -18.49
CA ASN A 138 -16.48 7.86 -17.53
C ASN A 138 -15.14 8.23 -16.89
N THR A 139 -14.20 8.81 -17.64
CA THR A 139 -12.91 9.28 -17.09
C THR A 139 -13.11 10.50 -16.16
N LEU A 140 -13.95 11.46 -16.54
CA LEU A 140 -14.27 12.62 -15.70
C LEU A 140 -15.01 12.22 -14.42
N GLY A 141 -15.97 11.28 -14.52
CA GLY A 141 -16.64 10.70 -13.36
C GLY A 141 -15.65 10.03 -12.41
N LYS A 142 -14.76 9.18 -12.93
CA LYS A 142 -13.69 8.55 -12.14
C LYS A 142 -12.80 9.59 -11.45
N LEU A 143 -12.36 10.64 -12.16
CA LEU A 143 -11.54 11.73 -11.60
C LEU A 143 -12.24 12.47 -10.46
N LYS A 144 -13.53 12.81 -10.61
CA LYS A 144 -14.33 13.46 -9.56
C LYS A 144 -14.49 12.56 -8.32
N PHE A 145 -14.74 11.25 -8.52
CA PHE A 145 -14.79 10.28 -7.43
C PHE A 145 -13.44 10.11 -6.73
N HIS A 146 -12.33 10.06 -7.49
CA HIS A 146 -10.99 10.00 -6.92
C HIS A 146 -10.71 11.23 -6.04
N LYS A 147 -11.05 12.45 -6.49
CA LYS A 147 -10.89 13.68 -5.71
C LYS A 147 -11.73 13.69 -4.42
N LYS A 148 -12.95 13.15 -4.44
CA LYS A 148 -13.81 13.01 -3.24
C LYS A 148 -13.30 11.94 -2.26
N VAL A 149 -12.69 10.86 -2.74
CA VAL A 149 -12.15 9.80 -1.86
C VAL A 149 -10.80 10.22 -1.26
N THR A 150 -9.98 10.98 -1.98
CA THR A 150 -8.68 11.46 -1.47
C THR A 150 -8.80 12.61 -0.47
N THR A 151 -9.93 13.33 -0.45
CA THR A 151 -10.20 14.45 0.48
C THR A 151 -10.78 14.02 1.82
N ILE A 152 -11.13 12.73 2.00
CA ILE A 152 -11.59 12.20 3.28
C ILE A 152 -10.43 12.26 4.28
N THR A 153 -10.65 12.93 5.41
CA THR A 153 -9.74 12.99 6.54
C THR A 153 -9.32 11.56 6.95
N PRO A 154 -8.01 11.26 7.07
CA PRO A 154 -7.56 9.95 7.49
C PRO A 154 -8.15 9.57 8.85
N LEU A 155 -8.62 8.33 8.97
CA LEU A 155 -9.06 7.80 10.25
C LEU A 155 -7.90 7.77 11.25
N SER A 156 -8.10 8.33 12.44
CA SER A 156 -7.13 8.27 13.54
C SER A 156 -7.13 6.85 14.13
N VAL A 157 -6.00 6.17 14.01
CA VAL A 157 -5.79 4.81 14.52
C VAL A 157 -4.70 4.89 15.59
N PRO A 158 -4.86 4.20 16.74
CA PRO A 158 -3.79 4.10 17.73
C PRO A 158 -2.47 3.70 17.08
N HIS A 159 -1.39 4.37 17.46
CA HIS A 159 -0.05 4.11 16.95
C HIS A 159 0.87 3.65 18.07
N PHE A 160 1.68 2.64 17.79
CA PHE A 160 2.64 2.09 18.76
C PHE A 160 4.07 2.18 18.27
N LEU A 161 4.98 2.42 19.21
CA LEU A 161 6.41 2.37 18.98
C LEU A 161 6.87 0.93 18.73
N ARG A 162 7.95 0.75 17.97
CA ARG A 162 8.36 -0.59 17.53
C ARG A 162 9.38 -1.28 18.42
N SER A 163 10.08 -0.54 19.28
CA SER A 163 11.18 -1.07 20.07
C SER A 163 11.41 -0.28 21.36
N SER A 164 12.14 -0.88 22.30
CA SER A 164 12.67 -0.21 23.50
C SER A 164 13.56 0.99 23.16
N TYR A 165 14.36 0.89 22.10
CA TYR A 165 15.14 2.00 21.58
C TYR A 165 14.27 3.18 21.13
N ASN A 166 13.12 2.93 20.49
CA ASN A 166 12.18 4.01 20.13
C ASN A 166 11.57 4.69 21.36
N VAL A 167 11.33 3.93 22.45
CA VAL A 167 10.86 4.49 23.72
C VAL A 167 11.92 5.41 24.31
N TYR A 168 13.18 4.97 24.33
CA TYR A 168 14.32 5.80 24.74
C TYR A 168 14.44 7.09 23.92
N ILE A 169 14.40 6.98 22.58
CA ILE A 169 14.43 8.15 21.70
C ILE A 169 13.28 9.10 22.06
N GLN A 170 12.06 8.59 22.26
CA GLN A 170 10.93 9.44 22.61
C GLN A 170 11.16 10.20 23.92
N ASP A 171 11.68 9.53 24.95
CA ASP A 171 12.00 10.15 26.23
C ASP A 171 13.12 11.21 26.10
N GLU A 172 14.19 10.91 25.37
CA GLU A 172 15.30 11.86 25.14
C GLU A 172 14.86 13.10 24.37
N PHE A 173 14.05 12.92 23.32
CA PHE A 173 13.51 14.06 22.58
C PHE A 173 12.51 14.87 23.42
N ALA A 174 11.77 14.24 24.34
CA ALA A 174 10.95 14.97 25.30
C ALA A 174 11.80 15.81 26.26
N LYS A 175 12.98 15.31 26.69
CA LYS A 175 13.95 16.10 27.47
C LYS A 175 14.49 17.28 26.67
N ILE A 176 14.95 17.04 25.43
CA ILE A 176 15.48 18.10 24.54
C ILE A 176 14.42 19.17 24.31
N LYS A 177 13.15 18.77 24.07
CA LYS A 177 12.04 19.70 23.85
C LYS A 177 11.75 20.58 25.07
N LYS A 178 11.95 20.08 26.29
CA LYS A 178 11.77 20.87 27.53
C LYS A 178 12.88 21.92 27.72
N VAL A 179 14.10 21.61 27.29
CA VAL A 179 15.26 22.50 27.44
C VAL A 179 15.30 23.58 26.35
N LEU A 180 14.86 23.26 25.13
CA LEU A 180 14.84 24.21 24.02
C LEU A 180 13.66 25.18 24.12
N VAL A 181 13.97 26.46 24.41
CA VAL A 181 13.00 27.56 24.34
C VAL A 181 12.69 27.95 22.88
N ASN A 182 13.63 27.75 21.95
CA ASN A 182 13.49 28.16 20.55
C ASN A 182 13.18 26.97 19.59
N PRO A 183 12.02 26.99 18.90
CA PRO A 183 11.62 25.94 17.94
C PRO A 183 12.60 25.73 16.78
N THR A 184 13.37 26.75 16.42
CA THR A 184 14.31 26.73 15.30
C THR A 184 15.51 25.81 15.55
N GLN A 185 15.90 25.59 16.81
CA GLN A 185 16.96 24.63 17.15
C GLN A 185 16.50 23.18 17.03
N LEU A 186 15.19 22.93 17.09
CA LEU A 186 14.55 21.64 16.88
C LEU A 186 14.66 21.17 15.41
N LEU A 187 14.86 22.11 14.47
CA LEU A 187 15.12 21.83 13.06
C LEU A 187 16.47 21.14 12.80
N LYS A 188 17.42 21.19 13.76
CA LYS A 188 18.65 20.38 13.72
C LYS A 188 18.42 18.91 14.11
N GLY A 189 17.20 18.39 13.91
CA GLY A 189 16.76 17.08 14.38
C GLY A 189 17.65 15.91 13.96
N HIS A 190 18.34 15.99 12.81
CA HIS A 190 19.28 14.95 12.38
C HIS A 190 20.51 14.84 13.28
N LYS A 191 21.09 15.97 13.73
CA LYS A 191 22.25 15.95 14.65
C LYS A 191 21.83 15.38 16.00
N ASN A 192 20.73 15.90 16.55
CA ASN A 192 20.17 15.41 17.81
C ASN A 192 19.87 13.90 17.77
N PHE A 193 19.33 13.39 16.66
CA PHE A 193 19.08 11.95 16.51
C PHE A 193 20.37 11.14 16.51
N LYS A 194 21.42 11.61 15.83
CA LYS A 194 22.74 10.96 15.82
C LYS A 194 23.31 10.90 17.24
N ASP A 195 23.27 12.00 17.97
CA ASP A 195 23.78 12.09 19.34
C ASP A 195 22.98 11.20 20.32
N VAL A 196 21.65 11.12 20.15
CA VAL A 196 20.80 10.17 20.91
C VAL A 196 21.16 8.73 20.59
N SER A 197 21.40 8.41 19.31
CA SER A 197 21.77 7.06 18.87
C SER A 197 23.12 6.63 19.43
N GLU A 198 24.12 7.52 19.39
CA GLU A 198 25.44 7.29 19.97
C GLU A 198 25.32 7.04 21.48
N ARG A 199 24.55 7.87 22.21
CA ARG A 199 24.30 7.64 23.65
C ARG A 199 23.66 6.29 23.93
N TRP A 200 22.66 5.86 23.16
CA TRP A 200 22.08 4.52 23.31
C TRP A 200 23.12 3.41 23.10
N SER A 201 24.03 3.58 22.14
CA SER A 201 25.08 2.59 21.89
C SER A 201 25.99 2.41 23.10
N PHE A 202 26.34 3.51 23.78
CA PHE A 202 27.19 3.53 24.98
C PHE A 202 26.46 3.19 26.30
N MET A 203 25.13 3.09 26.30
CA MET A 203 24.39 2.68 27.51
C MET A 203 24.72 1.24 27.92
N ASN A 204 24.77 1.02 29.23
CA ASN A 204 24.96 -0.30 29.81
C ASN A 204 23.73 -1.21 29.59
N GLU A 205 23.91 -2.51 29.72
CA GLU A 205 22.83 -3.48 29.49
C GLU A 205 21.69 -3.35 30.52
N ALA A 206 22.01 -3.00 31.77
CA ALA A 206 21.02 -2.82 32.82
C ALA A 206 20.04 -1.68 32.53
N GLU A 207 20.51 -0.56 31.96
CA GLU A 207 19.67 0.56 31.55
C GLU A 207 18.85 0.22 30.31
N LYS A 208 19.46 -0.46 29.33
CA LYS A 208 18.73 -0.96 28.15
C LYS A 208 17.59 -1.90 28.57
N LEU A 209 17.82 -2.75 29.57
CA LEU A 209 16.82 -3.66 30.13
C LEU A 209 15.64 -2.90 30.76
N LYS A 210 15.88 -1.77 31.44
CA LYS A 210 14.79 -0.91 31.96
C LYS A 210 13.88 -0.40 30.84
N TYR A 211 14.46 0.01 29.71
CA TYR A 211 13.66 0.43 28.55
C TYR A 211 12.93 -0.73 27.88
N GLU A 212 13.49 -1.93 27.92
CA GLU A 212 12.81 -3.14 27.46
C GLU A 212 11.60 -3.48 28.31
N GLN A 213 11.73 -3.44 29.63
CA GLN A 213 10.61 -3.63 30.57
C GLN A 213 9.53 -2.56 30.36
N LYS A 214 9.93 -1.28 30.24
CA LYS A 214 9.00 -0.18 29.93
C LYS A 214 8.28 -0.40 28.60
N PHE A 215 8.99 -0.88 27.58
CA PHE A 215 8.40 -1.18 26.27
C PHE A 215 7.35 -2.30 26.34
N ILE A 216 7.60 -3.36 27.11
CA ILE A 216 6.64 -4.45 27.31
C ILE A 216 5.34 -3.92 27.94
N LEU A 217 5.44 -3.13 29.02
CA LEU A 217 4.28 -2.52 29.68
C LEU A 217 3.49 -1.61 28.73
N LEU A 218 4.19 -0.76 27.96
CA LEU A 218 3.55 0.11 26.97
C LEU A 218 2.86 -0.70 25.86
N LYS A 219 3.42 -1.85 25.47
CA LYS A 219 2.84 -2.74 24.46
C LYS A 219 1.51 -3.30 24.95
N GLU A 220 1.44 -3.73 26.21
CA GLU A 220 0.21 -4.24 26.83
C GLU A 220 -0.88 -3.16 26.90
N GLN A 221 -0.52 -1.97 27.38
CA GLN A 221 -1.42 -0.81 27.39
C GLN A 221 -1.95 -0.50 25.99
N TYR A 222 -1.06 -0.41 25.01
CA TYR A 222 -1.42 -0.18 23.61
C TYR A 222 -2.34 -1.26 23.06
N THR A 223 -2.09 -2.55 23.36
CA THR A 223 -2.97 -3.62 22.88
C THR A 223 -4.38 -3.49 23.46
N THR A 224 -4.50 -3.06 24.72
CA THR A 224 -5.78 -2.80 25.37
C THR A 224 -6.50 -1.62 24.73
N GLU A 225 -5.80 -0.50 24.50
CA GLU A 225 -6.34 0.67 23.82
C GLU A 225 -6.76 0.36 22.38
N LEU A 226 -5.95 -0.41 21.66
CA LEU A 226 -6.24 -0.84 20.30
C LEU A 226 -7.51 -1.71 20.26
N TYR A 227 -7.67 -2.64 21.21
CA TYR A 227 -8.88 -3.45 21.29
C TYR A 227 -10.12 -2.63 21.62
N LYS A 228 -10.03 -1.70 22.59
CA LYS A 228 -11.11 -0.75 22.89
C LYS A 228 -11.46 0.11 21.67
N TRP A 229 -10.47 0.59 20.94
CA TRP A 229 -10.67 1.35 19.72
C TRP A 229 -11.40 0.52 18.65
N TRP A 230 -11.02 -0.75 18.46
CA TRP A 230 -11.69 -1.65 17.52
C TRP A 230 -13.13 -2.00 17.92
N ASP A 231 -13.44 -2.05 19.22
CA ASP A 231 -14.81 -2.30 19.71
C ASP A 231 -15.72 -1.08 19.50
N ASN A 232 -15.18 0.13 19.59
CA ASN A 232 -15.96 1.37 19.53
C ASN A 232 -16.08 1.97 18.12
N ILE A 233 -15.20 1.61 17.18
CA ILE A 233 -15.15 2.23 15.85
C ILE A 233 -16.22 1.65 14.91
N ASP A 234 -16.86 2.52 14.12
CA ASP A 234 -17.80 2.08 13.08
C ASP A 234 -17.07 1.27 11.97
N LYS A 235 -17.52 0.02 11.76
CA LYS A 235 -17.05 -0.90 10.71
C LYS A 235 -17.17 -0.27 9.31
N ASN A 236 -18.13 0.63 9.06
CA ASN A 236 -18.26 1.32 7.77
C ASN A 236 -17.17 2.38 7.56
N LEU A 237 -16.77 3.11 8.61
CA LEU A 237 -15.64 4.03 8.53
C LEU A 237 -14.34 3.29 8.19
N ILE A 238 -14.12 2.10 8.78
CA ILE A 238 -12.97 1.25 8.45
C ILE A 238 -13.00 0.83 6.97
N LYS A 239 -14.18 0.45 6.44
CA LYS A 239 -14.32 0.10 5.02
C LYS A 239 -13.98 1.29 4.10
N LEU A 240 -14.44 2.50 4.45
CA LEU A 240 -14.14 3.72 3.71
C LEU A 240 -12.65 4.08 3.76
N GLU A 241 -12.02 4.01 4.92
CA GLU A 241 -10.59 4.25 5.08
C GLU A 241 -9.76 3.22 4.30
N ASN A 242 -10.11 1.93 4.36
CA ASN A 242 -9.44 0.91 3.57
C ASN A 242 -9.63 1.12 2.06
N ARG A 243 -10.79 1.61 1.61
CA ARG A 243 -11.00 2.03 0.21
C ARG A 243 -10.05 3.17 -0.16
N ARG A 244 -9.92 4.19 0.70
CA ARG A 244 -8.98 5.30 0.52
C ARG A 244 -7.54 4.80 0.42
N ARG A 245 -7.08 3.96 1.35
CA ARG A 245 -5.73 3.35 1.34
C ARG A 245 -5.46 2.55 0.06
N ARG A 246 -6.45 1.80 -0.46
CA ARG A 246 -6.31 1.08 -1.76
C ARG A 246 -6.12 2.05 -2.93
N VAL A 247 -6.86 3.14 -2.97
CA VAL A 247 -6.70 4.18 -4.00
C VAL A 247 -5.31 4.81 -3.91
N MET A 248 -4.88 5.20 -2.71
CA MET A 248 -3.54 5.76 -2.49
C MET A 248 -2.44 4.76 -2.88
N ASN A 249 -2.60 3.49 -2.57
CA ASN A 249 -1.65 2.45 -2.96
C ASN A 249 -1.57 2.23 -4.48
N LYS A 250 -2.65 2.48 -5.22
CA LYS A 250 -2.62 2.47 -6.69
C LYS A 250 -1.87 3.67 -7.24
N ILE A 251 -2.08 4.86 -6.66
CA ILE A 251 -1.37 6.09 -7.03
C ILE A 251 0.12 5.93 -6.73
N ASN A 252 0.45 5.40 -5.55
CA ASN A 252 1.83 5.24 -5.10
C ASN A 252 2.59 4.11 -5.79
N LYS A 253 1.93 3.29 -6.62
CA LYS A 253 2.53 2.08 -7.24
C LYS A 253 3.82 2.39 -8.00
N ASN A 254 3.90 3.55 -8.65
CA ASN A 254 5.05 3.98 -9.45
C ASN A 254 5.90 5.06 -8.74
N THR A 255 5.56 5.38 -7.49
CA THR A 255 6.32 6.33 -6.67
C THR A 255 7.21 5.55 -5.70
N ASN A 256 8.32 6.13 -5.24
CA ASN A 256 9.13 5.54 -4.15
C ASN A 256 8.47 5.69 -2.76
N ILE A 257 7.14 5.87 -2.71
CA ILE A 257 6.38 6.03 -1.48
C ILE A 257 5.84 4.66 -1.06
N HIS A 258 6.07 4.29 0.19
CA HIS A 258 5.61 3.01 0.72
C HIS A 258 4.09 2.87 0.68
N LYS A 259 3.65 1.63 0.46
CA LYS A 259 2.26 1.21 0.46
C LYS A 259 1.67 1.35 1.87
N TYR A 260 0.51 1.99 1.98
CA TYR A 260 -0.31 1.97 3.19
C TYR A 260 -0.81 0.54 3.48
N THR A 261 -0.61 0.08 4.72
CA THR A 261 -1.16 -1.18 5.22
C THR A 261 -2.68 -1.08 5.36
N MET A 262 -3.41 -2.16 5.13
CA MET A 262 -4.86 -2.16 5.36
C MET A 262 -5.14 -2.30 6.87
N LEU A 263 -6.20 -1.66 7.33
CA LEU A 263 -6.71 -1.87 8.69
C LEU A 263 -7.44 -3.20 8.74
N VAL A 264 -6.99 -4.06 9.64
CA VAL A 264 -7.55 -5.38 9.92
C VAL A 264 -7.61 -5.53 11.43
N ASP A 265 -8.72 -6.06 11.95
CA ASP A 265 -8.87 -6.30 13.38
C ASP A 265 -7.75 -7.25 13.83
N PRO A 266 -6.93 -6.86 14.82
CA PRO A 266 -5.88 -7.72 15.37
C PRO A 266 -6.42 -9.04 15.96
N ARG A 267 -7.69 -9.10 16.35
CA ARG A 267 -8.38 -10.28 16.89
C ARG A 267 -8.92 -11.22 15.80
N ALA A 268 -8.93 -10.78 14.55
CA ALA A 268 -9.37 -11.62 13.45
C ALA A 268 -8.45 -12.85 13.32
N PRO A 269 -9.01 -14.06 13.14
CA PRO A 269 -8.22 -15.25 12.92
C PRO A 269 -7.20 -15.04 11.80
N LYS A 270 -5.96 -15.46 12.01
CA LYS A 270 -4.90 -15.37 11.00
C LYS A 270 -4.92 -16.62 10.13
N ARG A 271 -4.81 -16.42 8.82
CA ARG A 271 -4.70 -17.54 7.88
C ARG A 271 -3.44 -18.35 8.22
N PRO A 272 -3.52 -19.69 8.26
CA PRO A 272 -2.35 -20.50 8.56
C PRO A 272 -1.29 -20.36 7.48
N VAL A 273 -0.06 -20.59 7.91
CA VAL A 273 1.12 -20.61 7.05
C VAL A 273 1.05 -21.83 6.14
N VAL A 274 1.34 -21.68 4.85
CA VAL A 274 1.34 -22.80 3.88
C VAL A 274 2.38 -23.86 4.24
N ALA A 275 2.14 -25.12 3.85
CA ALA A 275 2.96 -26.29 4.23
C ALA A 275 4.48 -26.07 4.12
N ASN A 276 4.98 -25.60 2.98
CA ASN A 276 6.41 -25.31 2.79
C ASN A 276 6.93 -24.30 3.84
N LEU A 277 6.18 -23.23 4.10
CA LEU A 277 6.60 -22.22 5.06
C LEU A 277 6.43 -22.70 6.51
N MET A 278 5.60 -23.71 6.79
CA MET A 278 5.60 -24.41 8.08
C MET A 278 6.88 -25.21 8.25
N PHE A 279 7.33 -25.92 7.21
CA PHE A 279 8.65 -26.57 7.20
C PHE A 279 9.79 -25.59 7.44
N HIS A 280 9.78 -24.42 6.78
CA HIS A 280 10.80 -23.39 7.04
C HIS A 280 10.83 -22.95 8.52
N ILE A 281 9.67 -22.80 9.16
CA ILE A 281 9.57 -22.42 10.58
C ILE A 281 10.09 -23.55 11.48
N ASP A 282 9.72 -24.80 11.20
CA ASP A 282 10.17 -25.95 11.97
C ASP A 282 11.69 -26.15 11.81
N LEU A 283 12.23 -25.97 10.59
CA LEU A 283 13.67 -26.01 10.32
C LEU A 283 14.43 -24.88 11.02
N GLU A 284 13.87 -23.67 11.07
CA GLU A 284 14.45 -22.51 11.80
C GLU A 284 14.52 -22.80 13.30
N LYS A 285 13.52 -23.48 13.87
CA LYS A 285 13.50 -23.89 15.29
C LYS A 285 14.50 -25.00 15.62
N LEU A 286 14.70 -25.94 14.69
CA LEU A 286 15.69 -27.01 14.86
C LEU A 286 17.12 -26.47 14.86
N ASN A 287 17.35 -25.31 14.25
CA ASN A 287 18.64 -24.62 14.18
C ASN A 287 19.81 -25.58 13.87
N PRO A 288 19.78 -26.29 12.72
CA PRO A 288 20.80 -27.27 12.41
C PRO A 288 22.16 -26.58 12.25
N PRO A 289 23.28 -27.25 12.61
CA PRO A 289 24.60 -26.63 12.65
C PRO A 289 25.05 -26.06 11.29
N ASP A 290 24.58 -26.65 10.19
CA ASP A 290 24.91 -26.21 8.82
C ASP A 290 23.97 -25.11 8.29
N ALA A 291 23.01 -24.64 9.09
CA ALA A 291 22.09 -23.59 8.65
C ALA A 291 22.81 -22.23 8.53
N PRO A 292 22.60 -21.50 7.43
CA PRO A 292 23.06 -20.12 7.32
C PRO A 292 22.43 -19.23 8.39
N ILE A 293 23.23 -18.39 9.04
CA ILE A 293 22.75 -17.39 10.01
C ILE A 293 21.96 -16.27 9.30
N GLU A 294 22.42 -15.88 8.10
CA GLU A 294 21.78 -14.80 7.35
C GLU A 294 20.42 -15.25 6.81
N ARG A 295 19.36 -14.52 7.16
CA ARG A 295 17.97 -14.88 6.86
C ARG A 295 17.66 -15.10 5.38
N ILE A 296 18.25 -14.29 4.49
CA ILE A 296 18.02 -14.40 3.05
C ILE A 296 18.62 -15.71 2.53
N VAL A 297 19.83 -16.04 2.98
CA VAL A 297 20.54 -17.27 2.63
C VAL A 297 19.85 -18.49 3.24
N PHE A 298 19.42 -18.40 4.51
CA PHE A 298 18.61 -19.44 5.17
C PHE A 298 17.33 -19.75 4.40
N THR A 299 16.64 -18.72 3.89
CA THR A 299 15.40 -18.92 3.12
C THR A 299 15.67 -19.72 1.83
N LYS A 300 16.79 -19.45 1.15
CA LYS A 300 17.22 -20.23 -0.03
C LYS A 300 17.59 -21.67 0.35
N TYR A 301 18.32 -21.85 1.46
CA TYR A 301 18.68 -23.15 2.01
C TYR A 301 17.44 -23.99 2.35
N ALA A 302 16.48 -23.42 3.09
CA ALA A 302 15.23 -24.09 3.43
C ALA A 302 14.43 -24.49 2.19
N ALA A 303 14.38 -23.63 1.16
CA ALA A 303 13.72 -23.97 -0.09
C ALA A 303 14.41 -25.14 -0.81
N ALA A 304 15.74 -25.20 -0.82
CA ALA A 304 16.48 -26.31 -1.40
C ALA A 304 16.24 -27.62 -0.61
N LYS A 305 16.25 -27.57 0.72
CA LYS A 305 15.92 -28.71 1.58
C LYS A 305 14.50 -29.20 1.36
N TRP A 306 13.53 -28.29 1.24
CA TRP A 306 12.15 -28.64 0.92
C TRP A 306 12.04 -29.40 -0.41
N LEU A 307 12.81 -29.02 -1.43
CA LEU A 307 12.82 -29.73 -2.72
C LEU A 307 13.38 -31.15 -2.59
N GLN A 308 14.39 -31.36 -1.73
CA GLN A 308 15.02 -32.65 -1.46
C GLN A 308 14.14 -33.61 -0.64
N LEU A 309 13.15 -33.11 0.10
CA LEU A 309 12.23 -33.96 0.86
C LEU A 309 11.45 -34.90 -0.07
N SER A 310 11.28 -36.13 0.38
CA SER A 310 10.36 -37.09 -0.22
C SER A 310 8.91 -36.61 -0.14
N GLU A 311 8.05 -37.20 -0.95
CA GLU A 311 6.64 -36.82 -0.96
C GLU A 311 5.93 -37.16 0.36
N SER A 312 6.30 -38.29 0.99
CA SER A 312 5.80 -38.68 2.30
C SER A 312 6.18 -37.69 3.41
N GLU A 313 7.41 -37.16 3.39
CA GLU A 313 7.84 -36.11 4.34
C GLU A 313 7.10 -34.79 4.10
N LYS A 314 6.87 -34.42 2.83
CA LYS A 314 6.06 -33.24 2.47
C LYS A 314 4.61 -33.40 2.91
N ASP A 315 4.06 -34.60 2.83
CA ASP A 315 2.68 -34.90 3.20
C ASP A 315 2.40 -34.63 4.68
N ILE A 316 3.37 -34.85 5.58
CA ILE A 316 3.26 -34.47 7.00
C ILE A 316 2.91 -32.97 7.13
N TYR A 317 3.58 -32.11 6.38
CA TYR A 317 3.32 -30.67 6.40
C TYR A 317 2.02 -30.28 5.69
N ARG A 318 1.60 -31.03 4.66
CA ARG A 318 0.31 -30.82 4.00
C ARG A 318 -0.85 -31.16 4.93
N VAL A 319 -0.76 -32.26 5.66
CA VAL A 319 -1.74 -32.64 6.69
C VAL A 319 -1.80 -31.57 7.77
N LYS A 320 -0.64 -31.17 8.34
CA LYS A 320 -0.57 -30.06 9.32
C LYS A 320 -1.24 -28.78 8.81
N TYR A 321 -0.96 -28.38 7.57
CA TYR A 321 -1.55 -27.20 6.95
C TYR A 321 -3.08 -27.34 6.78
N ASN A 322 -3.55 -28.49 6.31
CA ASN A 322 -4.97 -28.74 6.09
C ASN A 322 -5.76 -28.70 7.41
N THR A 323 -5.24 -29.33 8.46
CA THR A 323 -5.81 -29.28 9.81
C THR A 323 -5.86 -27.83 10.33
N ALA A 324 -4.75 -27.09 10.22
CA ALA A 324 -4.71 -25.68 10.63
C ALA A 324 -5.66 -24.81 9.79
N LEU A 325 -5.85 -25.12 8.51
CA LEU A 325 -6.77 -24.42 7.62
C LEU A 325 -8.24 -24.69 7.97
N GLN A 326 -8.55 -25.91 8.40
CA GLN A 326 -9.88 -26.25 8.90
C GLN A 326 -10.21 -25.46 10.17
N LEU A 327 -9.32 -25.49 11.18
CA LEU A 327 -9.47 -24.72 12.42
C LEU A 327 -9.61 -23.21 12.13
N TYR A 328 -8.83 -22.69 11.19
CA TYR A 328 -8.94 -21.30 10.75
C TYR A 328 -10.31 -20.98 10.13
N LYS A 329 -10.88 -21.87 9.31
CA LYS A 329 -12.22 -21.68 8.71
C LYS A 329 -13.29 -21.64 9.79
N GLU A 330 -13.24 -22.56 10.75
CA GLU A 330 -14.16 -22.62 11.89
C GLU A 330 -14.08 -21.34 12.74
N ALA A 331 -12.86 -20.94 13.14
CA ALA A 331 -12.63 -19.70 13.87
C ALA A 331 -13.10 -18.46 13.09
N SER A 332 -12.86 -18.42 11.78
CA SER A 332 -13.28 -17.32 10.90
C SER A 332 -14.79 -17.22 10.76
N ASN A 333 -15.50 -18.35 10.70
CA ASN A 333 -16.96 -18.38 10.66
C ASN A 333 -17.54 -17.87 11.99
N LYS A 334 -17.01 -18.36 13.13
CA LYS A 334 -17.41 -17.87 14.46
C LYS A 334 -17.15 -16.38 14.63
N TYR A 335 -16.03 -15.87 14.11
CA TYR A 335 -15.70 -14.45 14.15
C TYR A 335 -16.64 -13.59 13.31
N LYS A 336 -17.10 -14.06 12.15
CA LYS A 336 -18.07 -13.33 11.31
C LYS A 336 -19.47 -13.21 11.93
N CYS A 337 -19.84 -14.13 12.82
CA CYS A 337 -21.12 -14.11 13.52
C CYS A 337 -21.15 -13.16 14.73
N LYS A 338 -20.03 -12.50 15.05
CA LYS A 338 -19.92 -11.40 16.02
C LYS A 338 -19.89 -10.05 15.31
#